data_AF-A0A835B982-F1
#
_entry.id   AF-A0A835B982-F1
#
_cell.length_a   1.000
_cell.length_b   1.000
_cell.length_c   1.000
_cell.angle_alpha   90.00
_cell.angle_beta   90.00
_cell.angle_gamma   90.00
#
_symmetry.space_group_name_H-M   'P 1'
#
loop_
_entity.id
_entity.type
_entity.pdbx_description
1 polymer ?
#
loop_
_entity_poly.entity_id
_entity_poly.type
_entity_poly.pdbx_seq_one_letter_code
_entity_poly.pdbx_strand_id
1 'polypeptide(L)'
;MFSSPKILVSTPDACRQVLMDVEGFINGWPKAMVALTGPKSFVAIGYEEHHRLRKLITAPINVFDALTSYLPFIDRTIRSSLKTWSDVSVDAGCEVEFLIELQRMMFKIIVQIFLGCADDATMHATKHNNDHRKKWPYEEARLKVLSGQLGVPRLVGMHGP
;
A
#
# COMPACT_ATOMS: atom_id res chain seq x y z
N MET A 1 0.19 23.10 2.05
CA MET A 1 -0.39 21.95 1.31
C MET A 1 -1.69 21.53 2.01
N PHE A 2 -2.75 21.20 1.25
CA PHE A 2 -4.07 20.80 1.77
C PHE A 2 -4.80 21.87 2.61
N SER A 3 -4.98 23.05 2.03
CA SER A 3 -5.82 24.16 2.55
C SER A 3 -5.55 24.59 4.01
N SER A 4 -4.38 24.25 4.55
CA SER A 4 -3.91 24.66 5.87
C SER A 4 -2.41 24.99 5.83
N PRO A 5 -1.94 25.95 6.64
CA PRO A 5 -0.51 26.18 6.85
C PRO A 5 0.13 24.91 7.43
N LYS A 6 1.33 24.57 6.97
CA LYS A 6 2.09 23.40 7.43
C LYS A 6 3.51 23.82 7.76
N ILE A 7 4.05 23.26 8.83
CA ILE A 7 5.45 23.40 9.23
C ILE A 7 6.13 22.06 8.96
N LEU A 8 7.23 22.08 8.22
CA LEU A 8 8.05 20.89 7.98
C LEU A 8 9.17 20.87 9.03
N VAL A 9 9.23 19.77 9.77
CA VAL A 9 10.28 19.49 10.74
C VAL A 9 11.18 18.41 10.16
N SER A 10 12.48 18.67 10.07
CA SER A 10 13.45 17.77 9.42
C SER A 10 14.70 17.50 10.24
N THR A 11 14.93 18.20 11.35
CA THR A 11 16.05 17.91 12.25
C THR A 11 15.69 16.78 13.22
N PRO A 12 16.61 15.86 13.54
CA PRO A 12 16.34 14.72 14.41
C PRO A 12 15.76 15.13 15.77
N ASP A 13 16.31 16.19 16.40
CA ASP A 13 15.87 16.67 17.72
C ASP A 13 14.45 17.21 17.69
N ALA A 14 14.11 18.01 16.67
CA ALA A 14 12.77 18.55 16.52
C ALA A 14 11.76 17.46 16.11
N CYS A 15 12.15 16.50 15.27
CA CYS A 15 11.34 15.32 14.97
C CYS A 15 11.05 14.52 16.25
N ARG A 16 12.06 14.31 17.09
CA ARG A 16 11.88 13.62 18.38
C ARG A 16 10.91 14.38 19.28
N GLN A 17 11.03 15.70 19.40
CA GLN A 17 10.09 16.49 20.19
C GLN A 17 8.65 16.33 19.70
N VAL A 18 8.41 16.52 18.39
CA VAL A 18 7.06 16.39 17.80
C VAL A 18 6.50 14.98 17.94
N LEU A 19 7.33 13.94 17.81
CA LEU A 19 6.88 12.55 17.90
C LEU A 19 6.65 12.05 19.33
N MET A 20 7.24 12.70 20.34
CA MET A 20 7.15 12.30 21.75
C MET A 20 6.14 13.14 22.54
N ASP A 21 5.83 14.36 22.08
CA ASP A 21 4.82 15.23 22.67
C ASP A 21 3.40 14.87 22.18
N VAL A 22 2.77 13.93 22.89
CA VAL A 22 1.42 13.43 22.59
C VAL A 22 0.30 14.36 23.07
N GLU A 23 0.61 15.37 23.88
CA GLU A 23 -0.35 16.34 24.39
C GLU A 23 -0.45 17.57 23.47
N GLY A 24 0.70 18.05 22.97
CA GLY A 24 0.79 19.18 22.05
C GLY A 24 0.49 18.83 20.59
N PHE A 25 0.68 17.57 20.18
CA PHE A 25 0.49 17.14 18.80
C PHE A 25 -0.47 15.95 18.67
N ILE A 26 -1.49 16.14 17.83
CA ILE A 26 -2.38 15.05 17.40
C ILE A 26 -1.93 14.51 16.05
N ASN A 27 -2.01 13.19 15.88
CA ASN A 27 -1.79 12.57 14.58
C ASN A 27 -2.88 13.01 13.61
N GLY A 28 -2.49 13.70 12.53
CA GLY A 28 -3.42 14.21 11.54
C GLY A 28 -3.01 13.82 10.12
N TRP A 29 -3.96 13.28 9.36
CA TRP A 29 -3.76 12.96 7.95
C TRP A 29 -4.60 13.88 7.06
N PRO A 30 -4.16 14.16 5.82
CA PRO A 30 -4.96 14.93 4.88
C PRO A 30 -6.35 14.32 4.68
N LYS A 31 -7.39 15.15 4.54
CA LYS A 31 -8.79 14.70 4.37
C LYS A 31 -8.94 13.68 3.25
N ALA A 32 -8.22 13.87 2.14
CA ALA A 32 -8.22 12.93 1.02
C ALA A 32 -7.72 11.54 1.40
N MET A 33 -6.68 11.46 2.24
CA MET A 33 -6.11 10.20 2.73
C MET A 33 -7.11 9.49 3.67
N VAL A 34 -7.74 10.25 4.57
CA VAL A 34 -8.78 9.71 5.47
C VAL A 34 -9.97 9.18 4.68
N ALA A 35 -10.38 9.86 3.61
CA ALA A 35 -11.46 9.41 2.74
C ALA A 35 -11.13 8.10 2.00
N LEU A 36 -9.88 7.94 1.54
CA LEU A 36 -9.43 6.71 0.85
C LEU A 36 -9.28 5.52 1.79
N THR A 37 -8.74 5.73 2.99
CA THR A 37 -8.41 4.64 3.93
C THR A 37 -9.60 4.27 4.81
N GLY A 38 -10.58 5.17 4.93
CA GLY A 38 -11.78 4.99 5.72
C GLY A 38 -11.64 5.48 7.17
N PRO A 39 -12.76 5.87 7.80
CA PRO A 39 -12.78 6.52 9.12
C PRO A 39 -12.41 5.59 10.28
N LYS A 40 -12.42 4.26 10.07
CA LYS A 40 -12.04 3.26 11.07
C LYS A 40 -10.65 2.67 10.84
N SER A 41 -9.84 3.28 9.97
CA SER A 41 -8.46 2.86 9.76
C SER A 41 -7.56 3.29 10.91
N PHE A 42 -6.43 2.60 11.12
CA PHE A 42 -5.37 3.00 12.06
C PHE A 42 -4.97 4.47 11.95
N VAL A 43 -5.14 5.01 10.76
CA VAL A 43 -4.68 6.31 10.35
C VAL A 43 -5.69 7.42 10.72
N ALA A 44 -6.93 7.05 11.05
CA ALA A 44 -8.05 7.95 11.31
C ALA A 44 -8.73 7.76 12.69
N ILE A 45 -8.34 6.74 13.47
CA ILE A 45 -8.89 6.49 14.81
C ILE A 45 -8.16 7.29 15.91
N GLY A 46 -8.88 7.64 16.98
CA GLY A 46 -8.33 8.36 18.14
C GLY A 46 -7.39 7.52 19.01
N TYR A 47 -6.65 8.18 19.92
CA TYR A 47 -5.56 7.59 20.70
C TYR A 47 -5.91 6.27 21.42
N GLU A 48 -7.02 6.24 22.17
CA GLU A 48 -7.44 5.03 22.92
C GLU A 48 -7.76 3.84 22.01
N GLU A 49 -8.50 4.10 20.93
CA GLU A 49 -8.85 3.06 19.96
C GLU A 49 -7.60 2.63 19.17
N HIS A 50 -6.69 3.56 18.88
CA HIS A 50 -5.40 3.26 18.27
C HIS A 50 -4.54 2.37 19.17
N HIS A 51 -4.47 2.63 20.48
CA HIS A 51 -3.73 1.80 21.42
C HIS A 51 -4.30 0.38 21.53
N ARG A 52 -5.63 0.25 21.63
CA ARG A 52 -6.32 -1.06 21.65
C ARG A 52 -6.07 -1.84 20.37
N LEU A 53 -6.26 -1.20 19.22
CA LEU A 53 -6.09 -1.82 17.92
C LEU A 53 -4.61 -2.18 17.66
N ARG A 54 -3.67 -1.32 18.07
CA ARG A 54 -2.22 -1.59 18.00
C ARG A 54 -1.85 -2.80 18.83
N LYS A 55 -2.37 -2.96 20.05
CA LYS A 55 -2.14 -4.18 20.85
C LYS A 55 -2.60 -5.43 20.12
N LEU A 56 -3.79 -5.39 19.51
CA LEU A 56 -4.36 -6.51 18.75
C LEU A 56 -3.48 -6.91 17.55
N ILE A 57 -2.98 -5.95 16.75
CA ILE A 57 -2.15 -6.26 15.59
C ILE A 57 -0.67 -6.51 15.92
N THR A 58 -0.18 -6.04 17.06
CA THR A 58 1.24 -6.23 17.42
C THR A 58 1.55 -7.70 17.72
N ALA A 59 0.59 -8.44 18.30
CA ALA A 59 0.77 -9.84 18.66
C ALA A 59 1.17 -10.75 17.46
N PRO A 60 0.50 -10.71 16.29
CA PRO A 60 0.92 -11.50 15.13
C PRO A 60 2.13 -10.94 14.37
N ILE A 61 2.46 -9.65 14.51
CA ILE A 61 3.46 -8.99 13.65
C ILE A 61 4.83 -8.87 14.32
N ASN A 62 4.86 -8.57 15.61
CA ASN A 62 6.08 -8.12 16.31
C ASN A 62 6.48 -9.03 17.47
N VAL A 63 5.80 -10.17 17.65
CA VAL A 63 6.23 -11.18 18.62
C VAL A 63 7.31 -12.02 17.96
N PHE A 64 8.42 -12.23 18.68
CA PHE A 64 9.59 -12.96 18.20
C PHE A 64 9.25 -14.34 17.64
N ASP A 65 8.35 -15.06 18.31
CA ASP A 65 7.90 -16.39 17.88
C ASP A 65 7.11 -16.34 16.57
N ALA A 66 6.26 -15.32 16.39
CA ALA A 66 5.53 -15.11 15.14
C ALA A 66 6.49 -14.77 13.99
N LEU A 67 7.41 -13.83 14.21
CA LEU A 67 8.43 -13.47 13.22
C LEU A 67 9.28 -14.68 12.79
N THR A 68 9.71 -15.50 13.74
CA THR A 68 10.49 -16.71 13.48
C THR A 68 9.70 -17.73 12.67
N SER A 69 8.39 -17.86 12.93
CA SER A 69 7.51 -18.77 12.19
C SER A 69 7.35 -18.41 10.70
N TYR A 70 7.49 -17.13 10.34
CA TYR A 70 7.38 -16.67 8.95
C TYR A 70 8.67 -16.88 8.14
N LEU A 71 9.84 -16.99 8.80
CA LEU A 71 11.13 -17.11 8.10
C LEU A 71 11.19 -18.26 7.08
N PRO A 72 10.73 -19.50 7.38
CA PRO A 72 10.76 -20.58 6.40
C PRO A 72 9.84 -20.34 5.20
N PHE A 73 8.74 -19.62 5.39
CA PHE A 73 7.84 -19.25 4.29
C PHE A 73 8.45 -18.15 3.41
N ILE A 74 9.02 -17.11 4.04
CA ILE A 74 9.69 -16.01 3.34
C ILE A 74 10.87 -16.54 2.52
N ASP A 75 11.75 -17.36 3.12
CA ASP A 75 12.91 -17.93 2.43
C ASP A 75 12.50 -18.74 1.22
N ARG A 76 11.51 -19.63 1.36
CA ARG A 76 11.00 -20.44 0.24
C ARG A 76 10.42 -19.57 -0.87
N THR A 77 9.64 -18.55 -0.51
CA THR A 77 9.01 -17.65 -1.48
C THR A 77 10.07 -16.90 -2.27
N ILE A 78 11.01 -16.26 -1.59
CA ILE A 78 12.10 -15.50 -2.23
C ILE A 78 12.95 -16.41 -3.12
N ARG A 79 13.39 -17.55 -2.61
CA ARG A 79 14.22 -18.51 -3.36
C ARG A 79 13.50 -18.99 -4.63
N SER A 80 12.21 -19.33 -4.52
CA SER A 80 11.41 -19.79 -5.66
C SER A 80 11.18 -18.71 -6.70
N SER A 81 10.94 -17.46 -6.28
CA SER A 81 10.74 -16.32 -7.17
C SER A 81 12.03 -15.97 -7.90
N LEU A 82 13.15 -15.86 -7.18
CA LEU A 82 14.46 -15.59 -7.79
C LEU A 82 14.88 -16.68 -8.77
N LYS A 83 14.67 -17.96 -8.42
CA LYS A 83 14.94 -19.06 -9.33
C LYS A 83 14.10 -18.96 -10.60
N THR A 84 12.80 -18.75 -10.47
CA THR A 84 11.89 -18.56 -11.61
C THR A 84 12.33 -17.41 -12.51
N TRP A 85 12.68 -16.25 -11.93
CA TRP A 85 13.14 -15.09 -12.70
C TRP A 85 14.48 -15.35 -13.41
N SER A 86 15.38 -16.09 -12.77
CA SER A 86 16.64 -16.52 -13.38
C SER A 86 16.43 -17.53 -14.51
N ASP A 87 15.54 -18.50 -14.34
CA ASP A 87 15.27 -19.51 -15.35
C ASP A 87 14.58 -18.85 -16.57
N VAL A 88 13.62 -17.95 -16.36
CA VAL A 88 12.97 -17.18 -17.45
C VAL A 88 13.97 -16.29 -18.20
N SER A 89 14.89 -15.63 -17.50
CA SER A 89 15.88 -14.78 -18.16
C SER A 89 16.88 -15.57 -18.99
N VAL A 90 17.26 -16.77 -18.53
CA VAL A 90 18.19 -17.68 -19.22
C VAL A 90 17.52 -18.39 -20.40
N ASP A 91 16.31 -18.93 -20.22
CA ASP A 91 15.66 -19.81 -21.20
C ASP A 91 14.92 -19.05 -22.31
N ALA A 92 14.34 -17.87 -21.98
CA ALA A 92 13.54 -17.10 -22.93
C ALA A 92 14.25 -15.84 -23.47
N GLY A 93 15.46 -15.53 -22.98
CA GLY A 93 16.19 -14.30 -23.32
C GLY A 93 15.40 -13.02 -22.97
N CYS A 94 14.41 -13.13 -22.08
CA CYS A 94 13.48 -12.06 -21.73
C CYS A 94 13.97 -11.34 -20.47
N GLU A 95 13.99 -10.01 -20.51
CA GLU A 95 14.34 -9.20 -19.34
C GLU A 95 13.23 -9.24 -18.29
N VAL A 96 13.62 -9.39 -17.03
CA VAL A 96 12.69 -9.37 -15.89
C VAL A 96 12.46 -7.92 -15.47
N GLU A 97 11.20 -7.50 -15.42
CA GLU A 97 10.82 -6.20 -14.84
C GLU A 97 10.91 -6.25 -13.31
N PHE A 98 12.13 -6.11 -12.79
CA PHE A 98 12.47 -6.39 -11.40
C PHE A 98 11.58 -5.66 -10.39
N LEU A 99 11.27 -4.38 -10.60
CA LEU A 99 10.43 -3.61 -9.68
C LEU A 99 9.02 -4.21 -9.54
N ILE A 100 8.41 -4.60 -10.66
CA ILE A 100 7.06 -5.16 -10.67
C ILE A 100 7.05 -6.55 -10.05
N GLU A 101 8.01 -7.37 -10.42
CA GLU A 101 8.12 -8.73 -9.90
C GLU A 101 8.46 -8.75 -8.40
N LEU A 102 9.33 -7.84 -7.94
CA LEU A 102 9.62 -7.63 -6.52
C LEU A 102 8.37 -7.17 -5.76
N GLN A 103 7.61 -6.20 -6.30
CA GLN A 103 6.37 -5.73 -5.67
C GLN A 103 5.33 -6.85 -5.56
N ARG A 104 5.18 -7.68 -6.61
CA ARG A 104 4.28 -8.85 -6.60
C ARG A 104 4.69 -9.86 -5.52
N MET A 105 5.98 -10.17 -5.43
CA MET A 105 6.51 -11.08 -4.41
C MET A 105 6.32 -10.53 -3.00
N MET A 106 6.66 -9.27 -2.74
CA MET A 106 6.46 -8.63 -1.44
C MET A 106 4.98 -8.57 -1.05
N PHE A 107 4.10 -8.26 -2.00
CA PHE A 107 2.66 -8.27 -1.77
C PHE A 107 2.16 -9.66 -1.36
N LYS A 108 2.61 -10.73 -2.06
CA LYS A 108 2.28 -12.12 -1.69
C LYS A 108 2.72 -12.44 -0.27
N ILE A 109 3.94 -12.06 0.10
CA ILE A 109 4.49 -12.28 1.45
C ILE A 109 3.65 -11.55 2.50
N ILE A 110 3.39 -10.26 2.31
CA ILE A 110 2.60 -9.45 3.25
C ILE A 110 1.19 -10.03 3.40
N VAL A 111 0.51 -10.34 2.30
CA VAL A 111 -0.85 -10.90 2.34
C VAL A 111 -0.88 -12.23 3.09
N GLN A 112 0.08 -13.13 2.86
CA GLN A 112 0.16 -14.39 3.60
C GLN A 112 0.35 -14.16 5.10
N ILE A 113 1.26 -13.26 5.48
CA ILE A 113 1.56 -12.96 6.90
C ILE A 113 0.32 -12.40 7.61
N PHE A 114 -0.37 -11.46 6.99
CA PHE A 114 -1.49 -10.74 7.61
C PHE A 114 -2.82 -11.48 7.54
N LEU A 115 -3.09 -12.22 6.46
CA LEU A 115 -4.39 -12.87 6.24
C LEU A 115 -4.35 -14.39 6.41
N GLY A 116 -3.16 -14.98 6.62
CA GLY A 116 -2.99 -16.43 6.78
C GLY A 116 -3.41 -17.27 5.57
N CYS A 117 -3.85 -16.63 4.48
CA CYS A 117 -4.48 -17.25 3.33
C CYS A 117 -4.00 -16.59 2.03
N ALA A 118 -2.94 -17.15 1.47
CA ALA A 118 -2.61 -17.12 0.06
C ALA A 118 -1.95 -18.47 -0.29
N ASP A 119 -2.70 -19.54 -0.03
CA ASP A 119 -2.47 -20.80 -0.72
C ASP A 119 -2.69 -20.55 -2.22
N ASP A 120 -2.05 -21.37 -3.08
CA ASP A 120 -2.11 -21.19 -4.54
C ASP A 120 -3.55 -21.10 -5.07
N ALA A 121 -4.53 -21.70 -4.38
CA ALA A 121 -5.96 -21.59 -4.66
C ALA A 121 -6.49 -20.14 -4.72
N THR A 122 -6.08 -19.26 -3.80
CA THR A 122 -6.52 -17.85 -3.75
C THR A 122 -5.86 -17.01 -4.85
N MET A 123 -4.63 -17.38 -5.24
CA MET A 123 -3.87 -16.75 -6.33
C MET A 123 -4.33 -17.20 -7.73
N HIS A 124 -4.94 -18.40 -7.83
CA HIS A 124 -5.59 -18.87 -9.05
C HIS A 124 -7.02 -18.30 -9.23
N ALA A 125 -7.75 -18.04 -8.14
CA ALA A 125 -9.06 -17.37 -8.20
C ALA A 125 -8.95 -15.92 -8.73
N THR A 126 -7.84 -15.22 -8.47
CA THR A 126 -7.57 -13.89 -9.04
C THR A 126 -7.12 -13.93 -10.51
N LYS A 127 -6.58 -15.07 -10.98
CA LYS A 127 -6.29 -15.30 -12.41
C LYS A 127 -7.56 -15.64 -13.20
N HIS A 128 -8.48 -16.42 -12.63
CA HIS A 128 -9.72 -16.81 -13.31
C HIS A 128 -10.77 -15.69 -13.37
N ASN A 129 -10.67 -14.68 -12.50
CA ASN A 129 -11.47 -13.45 -12.61
C ASN A 129 -10.87 -12.43 -13.61
N ASN A 130 -9.69 -12.71 -14.17
CA ASN A 130 -9.03 -11.85 -15.16
C ASN A 130 -9.33 -12.28 -16.61
N ASP A 131 -10.23 -13.25 -16.81
CA ASP A 131 -10.78 -13.63 -18.13
C ASP A 131 -11.94 -12.73 -18.59
N HIS A 132 -12.08 -11.58 -17.95
CA HIS A 132 -12.74 -10.44 -18.53
C HIS A 132 -11.70 -9.33 -18.69
N ARG A 133 -10.81 -9.47 -19.67
CA ARG A 133 -10.18 -8.32 -20.33
C ARG A 133 -11.28 -7.43 -20.94
N LYS A 134 -12.00 -6.70 -20.10
CA LYS A 134 -12.50 -5.39 -20.47
C LYS A 134 -11.40 -4.43 -20.06
N LYS A 135 -10.77 -3.83 -21.07
CA LYS A 135 -9.85 -2.69 -20.95
C LYS A 135 -10.21 -1.85 -19.73
N TRP A 136 -9.27 -1.73 -18.80
CA TRP A 136 -9.45 -0.87 -17.64
C TRP A 136 -9.66 0.57 -18.15
N PRO A 137 -10.72 1.29 -17.72
CA PRO A 137 -11.10 2.60 -18.27
C PRO A 137 -10.05 3.70 -18.09
N TYR A 138 -8.94 3.42 -17.40
CA TYR A 138 -7.83 4.35 -17.21
C TYR A 138 -6.96 4.51 -18.47
N GLU A 139 -6.80 3.48 -19.30
CA GLU A 139 -6.05 3.62 -20.56
C GLU A 139 -6.81 4.45 -21.59
N GLU A 140 -8.14 4.27 -21.68
CA GLU A 140 -8.98 5.11 -22.55
C GLU A 140 -9.06 6.56 -22.06
N ALA A 141 -9.14 6.77 -20.74
CA ALA A 141 -9.07 8.11 -20.16
C ALA A 141 -7.72 8.78 -20.41
N ARG A 142 -6.62 8.04 -20.29
CA ARG A 142 -5.26 8.53 -20.56
C ARG A 142 -5.08 8.88 -22.03
N LEU A 143 -5.60 8.07 -22.96
CA LEU A 143 -5.56 8.36 -24.40
C LEU A 143 -6.43 9.56 -24.78
N LYS A 144 -7.60 9.75 -24.16
CA LYS A 144 -8.49 10.91 -24.41
C LYS A 144 -7.95 12.23 -23.85
N VAL A 145 -7.16 12.17 -22.78
CA VAL A 145 -6.43 13.33 -22.23
C VAL A 145 -5.23 13.68 -23.11
N LEU A 146 -4.49 12.66 -23.61
CA LEU A 146 -3.34 12.85 -24.50
C LEU A 146 -3.75 13.27 -25.93
N SER A 147 -4.94 12.88 -26.40
CA SER A 147 -5.49 13.28 -27.70
C SER A 147 -6.20 14.64 -27.69
N GLY A 148 -6.25 15.34 -26.55
CA GLY A 148 -6.90 16.64 -26.41
C GLY A 148 -8.44 16.60 -26.48
N GLN A 149 -9.06 15.43 -26.41
CA GLN A 149 -10.51 15.25 -26.55
C GLN A 149 -11.29 15.44 -25.24
N LEU A 150 -10.61 15.53 -24.09
CA LEU A 150 -11.20 15.95 -22.82
C LEU A 150 -10.54 17.25 -22.36
N GLY A 151 -11.28 18.35 -22.53
CA GLY A 151 -10.91 19.63 -21.93
C GLY A 151 -10.84 19.49 -20.40
N VAL A 152 -9.74 19.97 -19.82
CA VAL A 152 -9.55 20.05 -18.37
C VAL A 152 -10.77 20.76 -17.77
N PRO A 153 -11.52 20.16 -16.82
CA PRO A 153 -12.63 20.85 -16.20
C PRO A 153 -12.09 22.11 -15.49
N ARG A 154 -12.45 23.28 -16.01
CA ARG A 154 -12.32 24.53 -15.26
C ARG A 154 -13.19 24.39 -14.01
N LEU A 155 -12.56 24.46 -12.85
CA LEU A 155 -13.25 24.71 -11.59
C LEU A 155 -13.84 26.12 -11.68
N VAL A 156 -15.07 26.21 -12.20
CA VAL A 156 -15.92 27.41 -12.09
C VAL A 156 -16.40 27.47 -10.65
N GLY A 157 -16.18 28.63 -10.03
CA GLY A 157 -16.38 28.87 -8.61
C GLY A 157 -17.79 28.58 -8.12
N MET A 158 -17.86 27.94 -6.96
CA MET A 158 -19.06 27.99 -6.12
C MET A 158 -19.02 29.30 -5.34
N HIS A 159 -19.77 30.28 -5.84
CA HIS A 159 -20.19 31.43 -5.06
C HIS A 159 -21.60 31.16 -4.54
N GLY A 160 -21.82 31.53 -3.28
CA GLY A 160 -23.12 31.84 -2.72
C GLY A 160 -23.43 31.11 -1.41
N PRO A 161 -24.49 31.52 -0.70
CA PRO A 161 -25.07 32.87 -0.59
C PRO A 161 -24.52 33.65 0.62
#